data_AF-A0AAX3T9S2-F1
#
_entry.id   AF-A0AAX3T9S2-F1
#
_cell.length_a   1.000
_cell.length_b   1.000
_cell.length_c   1.000
_cell.angle_alpha   90.00
_cell.angle_beta   90.00
_cell.angle_gamma   90.00
#
_symmetry.space_group_name_H-M   'P 1'
#
loop_
_entity.id
_entity.type
_entity.pdbx_description
1 polymer ?
#
loop_
_entity_poly.entity_id
_entity_poly.type
_entity_poly.pdbx_seq_one_letter_code
_entity_poly.pdbx_strand_id
1 'polypeptide(L)' 'MPAKTTDATDITDDELEPVADETANSARRVVAAYATDADECRMLFAMLGIAPGENA' A
#
# COMPACT_ATOMS: atom_id res chain seq x y z
N MET A 1 30.20 -17.82 -3.90
CA MET A 1 29.18 -17.17 -4.75
C MET A 1 29.17 -15.70 -4.38
N PRO A 2 29.21 -14.75 -5.33
CA PRO A 2 29.05 -13.34 -4.97
C PRO A 2 27.64 -13.17 -4.40
N ALA A 3 27.49 -12.38 -3.34
CA ALA A 3 26.17 -11.96 -2.89
C ALA A 3 25.52 -11.22 -4.06
N LYS A 4 24.25 -11.51 -4.35
CA LYS A 4 23.48 -10.78 -5.35
C LYS A 4 23.22 -9.39 -4.79
N THR A 5 24.21 -8.50 -4.87
CA THR A 5 24.07 -7.07 -4.60
C THR A 5 23.40 -6.48 -5.84
N THR A 6 22.14 -6.84 -6.06
CA THR A 6 21.23 -5.89 -6.71
C THR A 6 21.09 -4.78 -5.70
N ASP A 7 21.43 -3.57 -6.08
CA ASP A 7 21.29 -2.38 -5.26
C ASP A 7 19.82 -2.31 -4.81
N ALA A 8 19.51 -2.76 -3.60
CA ALA A 8 18.15 -2.79 -3.07
C ALA A 8 17.56 -1.37 -2.91
N THR A 9 18.40 -0.36 -3.18
CA THR A 9 18.09 1.07 -3.20
C THR A 9 17.51 1.55 -4.53
N ASP A 10 17.60 0.77 -5.61
CA ASP A 10 17.15 1.13 -6.96
C ASP A 10 15.90 0.33 -7.39
N ILE A 11 14.96 0.15 -6.46
CA ILE A 11 13.60 -0.28 -6.85
C ILE A 11 12.91 0.94 -7.44
N THR A 12 12.69 0.90 -8.75
CA THR A 12 11.94 1.95 -9.44
C THR A 12 10.44 1.81 -9.17
N ASP A 13 9.70 2.92 -9.23
CA ASP A 13 8.23 2.91 -9.03
C ASP A 13 7.53 1.96 -10.03
N ASP A 14 8.12 1.79 -11.21
CA ASP A 14 7.68 0.87 -12.26
C ASP A 14 7.84 -0.63 -11.91
N GLU A 15 8.66 -0.96 -10.90
CA GLU A 15 8.87 -2.33 -10.40
C GLU A 15 7.99 -2.66 -9.19
N LEU A 16 7.23 -1.68 -8.67
CA LEU A 16 6.29 -1.91 -7.58
C LEU A 16 4.99 -2.46 -8.13
N GLU A 17 4.69 -3.71 -7.78
CA GLU A 17 3.39 -4.30 -8.08
C GLU A 17 2.30 -3.63 -7.22
N PRO A 18 1.13 -3.28 -7.82
CA PRO A 18 0.02 -2.75 -7.05
C PRO A 18 -0.48 -3.79 -6.04
N VAL A 19 -1.03 -3.32 -4.93
CA VAL A 19 -1.60 -4.23 -3.93
C VAL A 19 -2.77 -5.01 -4.51
N ALA A 20 -2.81 -6.31 -4.23
CA ALA A 20 -3.91 -7.17 -4.64
C ALA A 20 -5.25 -6.69 -4.03
N ASP A 21 -6.35 -6.84 -4.77
CA ASP A 21 -7.68 -6.37 -4.36
C ASP A 21 -8.13 -6.92 -3.00
N GLU A 22 -7.81 -8.19 -2.70
CA GLU A 22 -8.12 -8.82 -1.41
C GLU A 22 -7.38 -8.17 -0.23
N THR A 23 -6.12 -7.79 -0.46
CA THR A 23 -5.26 -7.10 0.49
C THR A 23 -5.74 -5.67 0.67
N ALA A 24 -6.08 -5.00 -0.43
CA ALA A 24 -6.64 -3.66 -0.39
C ALA A 24 -7.97 -3.61 0.40
N ASN A 25 -8.85 -4.60 0.22
CA ASN A 25 -10.10 -4.70 0.96
C ASN A 25 -9.85 -4.90 2.47
N SER A 26 -8.93 -5.80 2.80
CA SER A 26 -8.55 -6.08 4.19
C SER A 26 -7.95 -4.84 4.85
N ALA A 27 -7.04 -4.16 4.16
CA ALA A 27 -6.43 -2.92 4.62
C ALA A 27 -7.46 -1.80 4.82
N ARG A 28 -8.44 -1.65 3.91
CA ARG A 28 -9.56 -0.71 4.08
C ARG A 28 -10.33 -0.96 5.37
N ARG A 29 -10.62 -2.22 5.69
CA ARG A 29 -11.35 -2.59 6.92
C ARG A 29 -10.53 -2.32 8.17
N VAL A 30 -9.23 -2.59 8.13
CA VAL A 30 -8.31 -2.33 9.26
C VAL A 30 -8.15 -0.82 9.47
N VAL A 31 -7.82 -0.06 8.43
CA VAL A 31 -7.64 1.39 8.53
C VAL A 31 -8.93 2.07 9.03
N ALA A 32 -10.09 1.68 8.51
CA ALA A 32 -11.37 2.22 8.98
C ALA A 32 -11.69 1.88 10.45
N ALA A 33 -11.14 0.78 10.99
CA ALA A 33 -11.36 0.39 12.38
C ALA A 33 -10.42 1.09 13.36
N TYR A 34 -9.23 1.48 12.92
CA TYR A 34 -8.16 1.99 13.79
C TYR A 34 -7.82 3.47 13.58
N ALA A 35 -8.17 4.06 12.45
CA ALA A 35 -7.97 5.49 12.23
C ALA A 35 -8.86 6.32 13.16
N THR A 36 -8.29 7.39 13.67
CA THR A 36 -8.92 8.34 14.61
C THR A 36 -9.86 9.29 13.88
N ASP A 37 -9.55 9.61 12.61
CA ASP A 37 -10.31 10.53 11.78
C ASP A 37 -10.18 10.23 10.28
N ALA A 38 -10.90 11.00 9.47
CA ALA A 38 -10.96 10.83 8.03
C ALA A 38 -9.66 11.25 7.31
N ASP A 39 -8.89 12.16 7.88
CA ASP A 39 -7.62 12.61 7.30
C ASP A 39 -6.53 11.56 7.52
N GLU A 40 -6.49 10.96 8.71
CA GLU A 40 -5.63 9.80 9.01
C GLU A 40 -5.96 8.61 8.10
N CYS A 41 -7.24 8.30 7.86
CA CYS A 41 -7.65 7.28 6.89
C CYS A 41 -7.04 7.52 5.50
N ARG A 42 -7.17 8.75 4.97
CA ARG A 42 -6.67 9.11 3.62
C ARG A 42 -5.16 9.00 3.55
N MET A 43 -4.46 9.48 4.58
CA MET A 43 -3.01 9.36 4.67
C MET A 43 -2.57 7.90 4.63
N LEU A 44 -3.18 7.04 5.44
CA LEU A 44 -2.85 5.62 5.50
C LEU A 44 -3.13 4.91 4.17
N PHE A 45 -4.24 5.24 3.49
CA PHE A 45 -4.52 4.72 2.16
C PHE A 45 -3.49 5.14 1.12
N ALA A 46 -3.06 6.41 1.13
CA ALA A 46 -2.02 6.89 0.24
C ALA A 46 -0.67 6.19 0.49
N MET A 47 -0.31 5.96 1.76
CA MET A 47 0.93 5.24 2.11
C MET A 47 0.90 3.78 1.66
N LEU A 48 -0.28 3.17 1.60
CA LEU A 48 -0.46 1.80 1.10
C LEU A 48 -0.64 1.72 -0.43
N GLY A 49 -0.72 2.87 -1.13
CA GLY A 49 -1.04 2.90 -2.56
C GLY A 49 -2.46 2.46 -2.89
N ILE A 50 -3.40 2.57 -1.94
CA ILE A 50 -4.80 2.14 -2.10
C ILE A 50 -5.70 3.35 -2.33
N ALA A 51 -6.58 3.28 -3.34
CA ALA A 51 -7.62 4.29 -3.50
C ALA A 51 -8.70 4.18 -2.39
N PRO A 52 -9.16 5.31 -1.83
CA PRO A 52 -10.29 5.31 -0.90
C PRO A 52 -11.57 4.95 -1.65
N GLY A 53 -11.96 3.67 -1.59
CA GLY A 53 -13.22 3.15 -2.10
C GLY A 53 -13.38 3.27 -3.62
N GLU A 54 -12.70 2.40 -4.38
CA GLU A 54 -13.22 2.02 -5.69
C GLU A 54 -14.44 1.13 -5.43
N ASN A 55 -15.65 1.63 -5.76
CA ASN A 55 -16.84 0.79 -5.79
C ASN A 55 -16.66 -0.23 -6.92
N ALA A 56 -16.76 -1.51 -6.58
CA ALA A 56 -17.12 -2.54 -7.57
C ALA A 56 -18.55 -2.30 -8.06
#